data_AF-Q3LB55-F1
#
_entry.id   AF-Q3LB55-F1
#
_cell.length_a   1.000
_cell.length_b   1.000
_cell.length_c   1.000
_cell.angle_alpha   90.00
_cell.angle_beta   90.00
_cell.angle_gamma   90.00
#
_symmetry.space_group_name_H-M   'P 1'
#
loop_
_entity.id
_entity.type
_entity.pdbx_description
1 polymer ?
#
loop_
_entity_poly.entity_id
_entity_poly.type
_entity_poly.pdbx_seq_one_letter_code
_entity_poly.pdbx_strand_id
1 'polypeptide(L)'
;MTTMKMLAVLCLFVLGALSAPERDGDLYDMFDAKMILEDDKLRSKAIDCLLDRGVCDDYQPIRDKGPRLIKTRCEDCTPEQKAVFEESMKILEEKFNNDFKEIIAKYA
;
A
#
# COMPACT_ATOMS: atom_id res chain seq x y z
N MET A 1 -12.14 4.38 -54.38
CA MET A 1 -11.82 5.27 -53.23
C MET A 1 -12.65 4.83 -52.02
N THR A 2 -12.33 3.70 -51.39
CA THR A 2 -13.11 3.19 -50.24
C THR A 2 -12.26 2.46 -49.20
N THR A 3 -11.00 2.15 -49.49
CA THR A 3 -10.09 1.42 -48.58
C THR A 3 -9.45 2.31 -47.50
N MET A 4 -9.30 3.61 -47.75
CA MET A 4 -8.70 4.60 -46.83
C MET A 4 -9.72 5.21 -45.85
N LYS A 5 -10.72 4.45 -45.41
CA LYS A 5 -11.62 4.85 -44.31
C LYS A 5 -11.75 3.74 -43.27
N MET A 6 -11.55 2.49 -43.67
CA MET A 6 -11.61 1.35 -42.75
C MET A 6 -10.36 1.24 -41.86
N LEU A 7 -9.19 1.67 -42.35
CA LEU A 7 -7.95 1.68 -41.57
C LEU A 7 -7.90 2.75 -40.47
N ALA A 8 -8.62 3.86 -40.63
CA ALA A 8 -8.65 4.94 -39.64
C ALA A 8 -9.50 4.59 -38.41
N VAL A 9 -10.44 3.65 -38.54
CA VAL A 9 -11.35 3.26 -37.45
C VAL A 9 -10.71 2.21 -36.53
N LEU A 10 -9.72 1.45 -37.00
CA LEU A 10 -9.04 0.43 -36.19
C LEU A 10 -7.99 1.01 -35.23
N CYS A 11 -7.46 2.21 -35.49
CA CYS A 11 -6.52 2.88 -34.59
C CYS A 11 -7.17 3.52 -33.35
N LEU A 12 -8.50 3.63 -33.30
CA LEU A 12 -9.21 4.28 -32.19
C LEU A 12 -9.51 3.34 -31.01
N PHE A 13 -9.31 2.03 -31.15
CA PHE A 13 -9.63 1.05 -30.11
C PHE A 13 -8.45 0.68 -29.18
N VAL A 14 -7.26 1.25 -29.37
CA VAL A 14 -6.07 0.88 -28.58
C VAL A 14 -5.80 1.82 -27.39
N LEU A 15 -6.58 2.89 -27.22
CA LEU A 15 -6.38 3.88 -26.15
C LEU A 15 -7.11 3.55 -24.82
N GLY A 16 -7.72 2.38 -24.70
CA GLY A 16 -8.68 2.07 -23.62
C GLY A 16 -8.16 1.34 -22.39
N ALA A 17 -6.89 0.93 -22.33
CA ALA A 17 -6.31 0.37 -21.11
C ALA A 17 -5.62 1.51 -20.32
N LEU A 18 -6.43 2.44 -19.79
CA LEU A 18 -5.99 3.18 -18.60
C LEU A 18 -5.88 2.15 -17.47
N SER A 19 -4.72 1.52 -17.33
CA SER A 19 -4.33 0.99 -16.04
C SER A 19 -4.28 2.19 -15.10
N ALA A 20 -5.25 2.29 -14.19
CA ALA A 20 -5.16 3.26 -13.11
C ALA A 20 -3.77 3.13 -12.47
N PRO A 21 -3.07 4.23 -12.18
CA PRO A 21 -1.77 4.14 -11.52
C PRO A 21 -1.95 3.37 -10.21
N GLU A 22 -1.16 2.31 -10.02
CA GLU A 22 -1.17 1.56 -8.76
C GLU A 22 -0.90 2.53 -7.61
N ARG A 23 -1.81 2.58 -6.63
CA ARG A 23 -1.67 3.48 -5.48
C ARG A 23 -1.05 2.70 -4.34
N ASP A 24 -0.17 3.34 -3.58
CA ASP A 24 0.37 2.70 -2.38
C ASP A 24 -0.73 2.40 -1.36
N GLY A 25 -1.80 3.21 -1.36
CA GLY A 25 -2.98 3.02 -0.52
C GLY A 25 -3.71 1.69 -0.75
N ASP A 26 -3.56 1.09 -1.94
CA ASP A 26 -4.12 -0.23 -2.26
C ASP A 26 -3.59 -1.34 -1.31
N LEU A 27 -2.52 -1.06 -0.55
CA LEU A 27 -2.07 -1.91 0.54
C LEU A 27 -3.19 -2.24 1.53
N TYR A 28 -4.05 -1.26 1.84
CA TYR A 28 -5.19 -1.45 2.75
C TYR A 28 -6.37 -2.20 2.12
N ASP A 29 -6.38 -2.33 0.79
CA ASP A 29 -7.34 -3.19 0.09
C ASP A 29 -6.85 -4.64 0.03
N MET A 30 -5.53 -4.85 0.11
CA MET A 30 -4.89 -6.18 0.12
C MET A 30 -4.85 -6.82 1.51
N PHE A 31 -4.75 -6.01 2.56
CA PHE A 31 -4.56 -6.48 3.93
C PHE A 31 -5.56 -5.85 4.90
N ASP A 32 -6.12 -6.68 5.78
CA ASP A 32 -6.82 -6.20 6.96
C ASP A 32 -5.80 -5.76 8.03
N ALA A 33 -5.53 -4.46 8.07
CA ALA A 33 -4.57 -3.87 9.01
C ALA A 33 -4.96 -4.14 10.48
N LYS A 34 -6.25 -4.16 10.80
CA LYS A 34 -6.73 -4.40 12.16
C LYS A 34 -6.44 -5.85 12.57
N MET A 35 -6.78 -6.81 11.70
CA MET A 35 -6.50 -8.23 11.95
C MET A 35 -4.99 -8.47 12.14
N ILE A 36 -4.15 -7.87 11.29
CA ILE A 36 -2.70 -7.98 11.42
C ILE A 36 -2.21 -7.41 12.75
N LEU A 37 -2.71 -6.24 13.16
CA LEU A 37 -2.26 -5.59 14.40
C LEU A 37 -2.76 -6.30 15.66
N GLU A 38 -3.90 -6.99 15.62
CA GLU A 38 -4.46 -7.74 16.75
C GLU A 38 -3.80 -9.12 16.96
N ASP A 39 -3.22 -9.73 15.92
CA ASP A 39 -2.51 -11.00 16.03
C ASP A 39 -0.99 -10.81 16.19
N ASP A 40 -0.44 -11.28 17.32
CA ASP A 40 0.98 -11.10 17.64
C ASP A 40 1.94 -11.68 16.58
N LYS A 41 1.58 -12.81 15.98
CA LYS A 41 2.43 -13.48 15.00
C LYS A 41 2.35 -12.78 13.65
N LEU A 42 1.16 -12.37 13.22
CA LEU A 42 0.98 -11.63 11.96
C LEU A 42 1.64 -10.25 12.07
N ARG A 43 1.43 -9.55 13.19
CA ARG A 43 2.04 -8.24 13.46
C ARG A 43 3.56 -8.30 13.41
N SER A 44 4.18 -9.24 14.14
CA SER A 44 5.64 -9.40 14.14
C SER A 44 6.17 -9.65 12.73
N LYS A 45 5.55 -10.56 11.97
CA LYS A 45 5.95 -10.82 10.58
C LYS A 45 5.84 -9.59 9.68
N ALA A 46 4.73 -8.87 9.76
CA ALA A 46 4.49 -7.67 8.97
C ALA A 46 5.51 -6.55 9.30
N ILE A 47 5.77 -6.32 10.59
CA ILE A 47 6.73 -5.32 11.06
C ILE A 47 8.16 -5.71 10.70
N ASP A 48 8.54 -6.98 10.88
CA ASP A 48 9.87 -7.45 10.50
C ASP A 48 10.08 -7.39 8.99
N CYS A 49 9.04 -7.67 8.21
CA CYS A 49 9.05 -7.45 6.77
C CYS A 49 9.25 -5.97 6.43
N LEU A 50 8.47 -5.06 7.04
CA LEU A 50 8.55 -3.61 6.84
C LEU A 50 9.92 -3.05 7.23
N LEU A 51 10.51 -3.54 8.33
CA LEU A 51 11.79 -3.07 8.85
C LEU A 51 13.02 -3.76 8.25
N ASP A 52 12.83 -4.70 7.32
CA ASP A 52 13.90 -5.51 6.73
C ASP A 52 14.68 -6.35 7.76
N ARG A 53 13.97 -6.90 8.76
CA ARG A 53 14.52 -7.75 9.82
C ARG A 53 14.20 -9.25 9.62
N GLY A 54 13.41 -9.59 8.60
CA GLY A 54 12.99 -10.96 8.33
C GLY A 54 12.51 -11.18 6.89
N VAL A 55 12.15 -12.43 6.58
CA VAL A 55 11.52 -12.80 5.31
C VAL A 55 10.08 -12.26 5.28
N CYS A 56 9.65 -11.79 4.11
CA CYS A 56 8.33 -11.17 3.96
C CYS A 56 7.20 -12.17 3.68
N ASP A 57 7.47 -13.30 3.03
CA ASP A 57 6.41 -14.20 2.52
C ASP A 57 5.30 -13.40 1.80
N ASP A 58 4.05 -13.54 2.25
CA ASP A 58 2.88 -12.84 1.72
C ASP A 58 2.86 -11.33 2.03
N TYR A 59 3.74 -10.84 2.93
CA TYR A 59 3.80 -9.43 3.34
C TYR A 59 4.71 -8.55 2.48
N GLN A 60 5.26 -9.08 1.39
CA GLN A 60 6.12 -8.30 0.48
C GLN A 60 5.54 -6.92 0.10
N PRO A 61 4.23 -6.77 -0.19
CA PRO A 61 3.68 -5.46 -0.53
C PRO A 61 3.77 -4.43 0.61
N ILE A 62 3.83 -4.86 1.89
CA ILE A 62 4.06 -3.97 3.04
C ILE A 62 5.45 -3.34 2.95
N ARG A 63 6.48 -4.11 2.60
CA ARG A 63 7.83 -3.57 2.37
C ARG A 63 7.88 -2.64 1.17
N ASP A 64 7.15 -2.96 0.11
CA ASP A 64 7.21 -2.23 -1.14
C ASP A 64 6.45 -0.89 -1.06
N LYS A 65 5.26 -0.88 -0.45
CA LYS A 65 4.34 0.28 -0.39
C LYS A 65 4.37 1.03 0.94
N GLY A 66 4.54 0.33 2.05
CA GLY A 66 4.49 0.87 3.42
C GLY A 66 5.42 2.06 3.67
N PRO A 67 6.70 2.03 3.26
CA PRO A 67 7.62 3.15 3.47
C PRO A 67 7.12 4.47 2.89
N ARG A 68 6.54 4.45 1.68
CA ARG A 68 5.99 5.65 1.06
C ARG A 68 4.76 6.16 1.81
N LEU A 69 3.84 5.27 2.19
CA LEU A 69 2.67 5.62 2.99
C LEU A 69 3.05 6.33 4.31
N ILE A 70 4.06 5.83 5.00
CA ILE A 70 4.53 6.41 6.27
C ILE A 70 5.17 7.78 6.00
N LYS A 71 6.09 7.86 5.03
CA LYS A 71 6.82 9.08 4.70
C LYS A 71 5.91 10.22 4.27
N THR A 72 4.89 9.93 3.47
CA THR A 72 3.97 10.93 2.94
C THR A 72 2.72 11.09 3.79
N ARG A 73 2.56 10.30 4.86
CA ARG A 73 1.36 10.25 5.69
C ARG A 73 0.10 9.96 4.86
N CYS A 74 0.21 8.95 4.00
CA CYS A 74 -0.89 8.47 3.16
C CYS A 74 -1.44 9.58 2.23
N GLU A 75 -0.55 10.41 1.63
CA GLU A 75 -0.98 11.58 0.83
C GLU A 75 -1.92 11.23 -0.33
N ASP A 76 -1.70 10.06 -0.95
CA ASP A 76 -2.47 9.55 -2.08
C ASP A 76 -3.54 8.53 -1.66
N CYS A 77 -3.91 8.45 -0.39
CA CYS A 77 -4.93 7.51 0.07
C CYS A 77 -6.35 8.05 -0.11
N THR A 78 -7.33 7.16 -0.28
CA THR A 78 -8.74 7.55 -0.14
C THR A 78 -9.04 7.94 1.31
N PRO A 79 -10.17 8.63 1.59
CA PRO A 79 -10.57 8.95 2.96
C PRO A 79 -10.64 7.72 3.87
N GLU A 80 -11.12 6.59 3.36
CA GLU A 80 -11.24 5.32 4.08
C GLU A 80 -9.86 4.73 4.38
N GLN A 81 -8.99 4.63 3.37
CA GLN A 81 -7.61 4.15 3.53
C GLN A 81 -6.82 5.02 4.51
N LYS A 82 -7.02 6.33 4.46
CA LYS A 82 -6.37 7.28 5.37
C LYS A 82 -6.84 7.10 6.81
N ALA A 83 -8.13 6.85 7.04
CA ALA A 83 -8.64 6.56 8.37
C ALA A 83 -8.01 5.28 8.95
N VAL A 84 -7.88 4.23 8.13
CA VAL A 84 -7.21 2.97 8.52
C VAL A 84 -5.72 3.20 8.80
N PHE A 85 -5.03 4.01 7.98
CA PHE A 85 -3.64 4.40 8.24
C PHE A 85 -3.49 5.11 9.58
N GLU A 86 -4.29 6.14 9.83
CA GLU A 86 -4.23 6.93 11.07
C GLU A 86 -4.53 6.07 12.31
N GLU A 87 -5.53 5.19 12.22
CA GLU A 87 -5.84 4.23 13.29
C GLU A 87 -4.69 3.24 13.52
N SER A 88 -4.10 2.71 12.45
CA SER A 88 -2.96 1.78 12.54
C SER A 88 -1.75 2.43 13.21
N MET A 89 -1.40 3.66 12.81
CA MET A 89 -0.29 4.41 13.41
C MET A 89 -0.56 4.70 14.89
N LYS A 90 -1.80 5.04 15.26
CA LYS A 90 -2.20 5.26 16.65
C LYS A 90 -2.09 3.98 17.49
N ILE A 91 -2.58 2.84 16.98
CA ILE A 91 -2.46 1.55 17.67
C ILE A 91 -0.99 1.18 17.89
N LEU A 92 -0.14 1.36 16.87
CA LEU A 92 1.30 1.13 16.99
C LEU A 92 1.91 2.04 18.05
N GLU A 93 1.57 3.32 18.08
CA GLU A 93 2.08 4.27 19.07
C GLU A 93 1.67 3.90 20.51
N GLU A 94 0.40 3.59 20.72
CA GLU A 94 -0.19 3.36 22.05
C GLU A 94 0.15 1.97 22.61
N LYS A 95 0.16 0.93 21.76
CA LYS A 95 0.30 -0.47 22.20
C LYS A 95 1.65 -1.09 21.87
N PHE A 96 2.30 -0.64 20.79
CA PHE A 96 3.53 -1.25 20.25
C PHE A 96 4.62 -0.18 20.08
N ASN A 97 4.79 0.65 21.11
CA ASN A 97 5.56 1.89 21.04
C ASN A 97 7.02 1.70 20.59
N ASN A 98 7.64 0.55 20.90
CA ASN A 98 8.98 0.23 20.43
C ASN A 98 9.02 0.07 18.91
N ASP A 99 8.12 -0.75 18.35
CA ASP A 99 8.02 -0.93 16.90
C ASP A 99 7.65 0.39 16.21
N PHE A 100 6.71 1.16 16.78
CA PHE A 100 6.37 2.48 16.26
C PHE A 100 7.58 3.41 16.16
N LYS A 101 8.40 3.49 17.22
CA LYS A 101 9.61 4.32 17.23
C LYS A 101 10.60 3.88 16.15
N GLU A 102 10.79 2.57 15.97
CA GLU A 102 11.67 2.05 14.93
C GLU A 102 11.15 2.38 13.52
N ILE A 103 9.85 2.20 13.28
CA ILE A 103 9.20 2.52 12.01
C ILE A 103 9.36 4.01 11.67
N ILE A 104 9.04 4.89 12.61
CA ILE A 104 9.16 6.34 12.44
C ILE A 104 10.62 6.74 12.23
N ALA A 105 11.56 6.21 13.03
CA ALA A 105 12.98 6.51 12.87
C ALA A 105 13.54 6.08 11.50
N LYS A 106 12.95 5.05 10.87
CA LYS A 106 13.38 4.56 9.56
C LYS A 106 12.73 5.30 8.38
N TYR A 107 11.46 5.69 8.50
CA TYR A 107 10.66 6.09 7.33
C TYR A 107 9.98 7.47 7.40
N ALA A 108 9.86 8.09 8.58
CA ALA A 108 9.23 9.40 8.74
C ALA A 108 10.26 10.54 8.80
#